data_AF-A0A8H7X9M3-F1
#
_entry.id   AF-A0A8H7X9M3-F1
#
_cell.length_a   1.000
_cell.length_b   1.000
_cell.length_c   1.000
_cell.angle_alpha   90.00
_cell.angle_beta   90.00
_cell.angle_gamma   90.00
#
_symmetry.space_group_name_H-M   'P 1'
#
loop_
_entity.id
_entity.type
_entity.pdbx_description
1 polymer ?
#
loop_
_entity_poly.entity_id
_entity_poly.type
_entity_poly.pdbx_seq_one_letter_code
_entity_poly.pdbx_strand_id
1 'polypeptide(L)'
;MDVFAADLSTGKVRRLTGHPEYVDPVDISPDDRWSVVMDTRGSNRQMWLSGMRGVPPITDMLTAAVTSSTRNNGRRRFFSPWLIDRYGDRGDYFGQKLNAGGDGTPGSIDDPEWNGRADPKWSGDGTMIVYSQELTIAPACGGENPLPCYESTEPGGRIQRVMLANLTSRTPLEIQPVLPRGDDVPWGVPYVPATPFKGRDIPAAGIYTLKGKSCGSANVNITHDTSGRSIRTVALEYHNFSDDGENFLNGGEEVTVFPNLSKSPTSLHTDWYSNLTRTGMSGTSTKMTGEGGFHLDIDIMENIFEANGTLTTVVDGVEYRQPQNGT
;
A
#
# COMPACT_ATOMS: atom_id res chain seq x y z
N MET A 1 -1.58 -0.85 -1.53
CA MET A 1 -1.84 -2.08 -0.77
C MET A 1 -3.03 -1.86 0.12
N ASP A 2 -3.99 -2.77 0.05
CA ASP A 2 -5.25 -2.63 0.76
C ASP A 2 -5.35 -3.52 2.00
N VAL A 3 -6.15 -3.07 2.95
CA VAL A 3 -6.58 -3.88 4.09
C VAL A 3 -7.89 -4.57 3.75
N PHE A 4 -8.00 -5.82 4.19
CA PHE A 4 -9.20 -6.64 4.06
C PHE A 4 -9.66 -7.11 5.45
N ALA A 5 -10.97 -7.28 5.61
CA ALA A 5 -11.56 -7.95 6.76
C ALA A 5 -11.99 -9.37 6.36
N ALA A 6 -11.63 -10.37 7.17
CA ALA A 6 -12.03 -11.75 7.00
C ALA A 6 -12.89 -12.21 8.19
N ASP A 7 -14.06 -12.79 7.89
CA ASP A 7 -14.91 -13.41 8.90
C ASP A 7 -14.30 -14.76 9.30
N LEU A 8 -13.90 -14.90 10.57
CA LEU A 8 -13.29 -16.14 11.07
C LEU A 8 -14.25 -17.34 11.10
N SER A 9 -15.56 -17.12 11.14
CA SER A 9 -16.54 -18.21 11.15
C SER A 9 -16.90 -18.71 9.76
N THR A 10 -16.94 -17.82 8.76
CA THR A 10 -17.40 -18.18 7.40
C THR A 10 -16.33 -18.09 6.32
N GLY A 11 -15.17 -17.50 6.60
CA GLY A 11 -14.13 -17.24 5.60
C GLY A 11 -14.49 -16.17 4.58
N LYS A 12 -15.55 -15.38 4.84
CA LYS A 12 -15.97 -14.31 3.92
C LYS A 12 -14.99 -13.16 4.05
N VAL A 13 -14.43 -12.74 2.93
CA VAL A 13 -13.48 -11.63 2.86
C VAL A 13 -14.14 -10.43 2.19
N ARG A 14 -13.87 -9.23 2.71
CA ARG A 14 -14.24 -7.97 2.09
C ARG A 14 -13.10 -6.97 2.16
N ARG A 15 -12.98 -6.14 1.12
CA ARG A 15 -12.02 -5.04 1.06
C ARG A 15 -12.46 -3.91 1.98
N LEU A 16 -11.52 -3.31 2.72
CA LEU A 16 -11.77 -2.15 3.60
C LEU A 16 -11.23 -0.86 2.99
N THR A 17 -10.08 -0.91 2.34
CA THR A 17 -9.48 0.26 1.70
C THR A 17 -9.43 0.07 0.20
N GLY A 18 -9.65 1.15 -0.54
CA GLY A 18 -9.52 1.18 -1.99
C GLY A 18 -8.91 2.47 -2.52
N HIS A 19 -8.48 3.38 -1.64
CA HIS A 19 -7.60 4.51 -2.01
C HIS A 19 -6.28 3.99 -2.60
N PRO A 20 -5.61 4.68 -3.56
CA PRO A 20 -4.32 4.22 -4.03
C PRO A 20 -3.32 4.48 -2.89
N GLU A 21 -2.10 4.01 -3.05
CA GLU A 21 -1.06 4.04 -2.02
C GLU A 21 -1.12 2.89 -0.99
N TYR A 22 -0.49 3.05 0.18
CA TYR A 22 -0.19 1.95 1.09
C TYR A 22 -0.78 2.15 2.47
N VAL A 23 -1.45 1.12 2.96
CA VAL A 23 -1.99 1.05 4.32
C VAL A 23 -1.23 0.01 5.12
N ASP A 24 -0.54 0.44 6.19
CA ASP A 24 -0.19 -0.40 7.35
C ASP A 24 0.49 0.45 8.43
N PRO A 25 0.22 0.20 9.73
CA PRO A 25 -0.68 -0.83 10.27
C PRO A 25 -2.09 -0.30 10.59
N VAL A 26 -2.93 -1.17 11.15
CA VAL A 26 -4.34 -0.93 11.48
C VAL A 26 -4.64 -1.34 12.92
N ASP A 27 -5.57 -0.64 13.56
CA ASP A 27 -6.21 -1.04 14.81
C ASP A 27 -7.72 -0.80 14.75
N ILE A 28 -8.50 -1.62 15.44
CA ILE A 28 -9.97 -1.60 15.37
C ILE A 28 -10.52 -1.09 16.70
N SER A 29 -11.55 -0.24 16.65
CA SER A 29 -12.19 0.29 17.85
C SER A 29 -12.87 -0.83 18.65
N PRO A 30 -12.99 -0.70 19.99
CA PRO A 30 -13.58 -1.74 20.86
C PRO A 30 -15.02 -2.17 20.51
N ASP A 31 -15.75 -1.38 19.72
CA ASP A 31 -17.11 -1.65 19.24
C ASP A 31 -17.16 -2.16 17.78
N ASP A 32 -16.01 -2.42 17.15
CA ASP A 32 -15.86 -2.81 15.73
C ASP A 32 -16.52 -1.82 14.75
N ARG A 33 -16.75 -0.57 15.16
CA ARG A 33 -17.39 0.45 14.33
C ARG A 33 -16.41 1.25 13.48
N TRP A 34 -15.14 1.28 13.87
CA TRP A 34 -14.11 2.09 13.25
C TRP A 34 -12.76 1.37 13.23
N SER A 35 -11.94 1.73 12.26
CA SER A 35 -10.54 1.35 12.17
C SER A 35 -9.70 2.61 12.09
N VAL A 36 -8.64 2.67 12.88
CA VAL A 36 -7.56 3.62 12.65
C VAL A 36 -6.50 2.94 11.80
N VAL A 37 -6.10 3.58 10.71
CA VAL A 37 -5.07 3.08 9.82
C VAL A 37 -3.95 4.10 9.69
N MET A 38 -2.72 3.62 9.59
CA MET A 38 -1.61 4.42 9.08
C MET A 38 -1.55 4.20 7.58
N ASP A 39 -1.77 5.29 6.85
CA ASP A 39 -1.93 5.23 5.41
C ASP A 39 -1.13 6.36 4.77
N THR A 40 -0.46 6.06 3.66
CA THR A 40 0.26 7.08 2.90
C THR A 40 -0.68 7.93 2.04
N ARG A 41 -1.99 7.69 2.06
CA ARG A 41 -2.99 8.48 1.35
C ARG A 41 -2.84 9.97 1.63
N GLY A 42 -2.80 10.73 0.55
CA GLY A 42 -2.64 12.18 0.58
C GLY A 42 -1.18 12.65 0.70
N SER A 43 -0.22 11.74 0.81
CA SER A 43 1.21 12.07 0.67
C SER A 43 1.67 12.10 -0.79
N ASN A 44 0.88 11.48 -1.69
CA ASN A 44 1.23 11.21 -3.08
C ASN A 44 2.47 10.31 -3.29
N ARG A 45 3.03 9.72 -2.23
CA ARG A 45 4.28 8.94 -2.27
C ARG A 45 4.21 7.79 -3.27
N GLN A 46 3.05 7.17 -3.44
CA GLN A 46 2.89 6.00 -4.31
C GLN A 46 1.92 6.21 -5.48
N MET A 47 1.51 7.46 -5.74
CA MET A 47 0.60 7.77 -6.83
C MET A 47 1.18 7.48 -8.21
N TRP A 48 2.50 7.60 -8.37
CA TRP A 48 3.20 7.24 -9.61
C TRP A 48 3.09 5.75 -9.97
N LEU A 49 2.91 4.89 -8.97
CA LEU A 49 2.84 3.43 -9.13
C LEU A 49 1.38 2.92 -9.14
N SER A 50 0.53 3.49 -8.29
CA SER A 50 -0.81 2.98 -7.97
C SER A 50 -1.96 3.94 -8.29
N GLY A 51 -1.67 5.15 -8.77
CA GLY A 51 -2.68 6.18 -9.01
C GLY A 51 -3.74 5.79 -10.05
N MET A 52 -3.39 4.94 -11.01
CA MET A 52 -4.35 4.40 -11.99
C MET A 52 -5.30 3.40 -11.32
N ARG A 53 -6.60 3.67 -11.42
CA ARG A 53 -7.65 2.85 -10.79
C ARG A 53 -8.17 1.76 -11.69
N GLY A 54 -8.75 0.73 -11.07
CA GLY A 54 -9.40 -0.38 -11.76
C GLY A 54 -8.44 -1.43 -12.33
N VAL A 55 -7.12 -1.25 -12.17
CA VAL A 55 -6.13 -2.26 -12.58
C VAL A 55 -6.28 -3.49 -11.68
N PRO A 56 -6.56 -4.68 -12.24
CA PRO A 56 -6.65 -5.90 -11.44
C PRO A 56 -5.27 -6.28 -10.88
N PRO A 57 -5.20 -6.80 -9.63
CA PRO A 57 -3.94 -7.05 -8.92
C PRO A 57 -3.23 -8.33 -9.39
N ILE A 58 -3.07 -8.52 -10.71
CA ILE A 58 -2.43 -9.71 -11.27
C ILE A 58 -0.91 -9.61 -11.10
N THR A 59 -0.32 -8.43 -11.32
CA THR A 59 1.11 -8.17 -11.07
C THR A 59 1.46 -8.30 -9.57
N ASP A 60 0.51 -8.07 -8.67
CA ASP A 60 0.72 -8.09 -7.22
C ASP A 60 1.21 -9.45 -6.70
N MET A 61 1.00 -10.53 -7.47
CA MET A 61 1.54 -11.85 -7.20
C MET A 61 3.07 -11.85 -7.04
N LEU A 62 3.78 -10.91 -7.68
CA LEU A 62 5.24 -10.74 -7.57
C LEU A 62 5.68 -9.36 -7.12
N THR A 63 4.88 -8.30 -7.29
CA THR A 63 5.29 -6.91 -7.01
C THR A 63 4.97 -6.44 -5.60
N ALA A 64 4.27 -7.22 -4.78
CA ALA A 64 3.86 -6.82 -3.45
C ALA A 64 5.05 -6.33 -2.59
N ALA A 65 6.15 -7.08 -2.56
CA ALA A 65 7.32 -6.72 -1.76
C ALA A 65 7.90 -5.36 -2.17
N VAL A 66 8.21 -5.17 -3.46
CA VAL A 66 8.79 -3.90 -3.96
C VAL A 66 7.81 -2.73 -3.86
N THR A 67 6.53 -2.96 -4.16
CA THR A 67 5.47 -1.95 -4.01
C THR A 67 5.34 -1.50 -2.58
N SER A 68 5.43 -2.43 -1.61
CA SER A 68 5.40 -2.06 -0.20
C SER A 68 6.60 -1.17 0.14
N SER A 69 7.80 -1.50 -0.33
CA SER A 69 9.04 -0.84 0.09
C SER A 69 9.16 0.61 -0.35
N THR A 70 8.55 0.99 -1.47
CA THR A 70 8.59 2.39 -1.96
C THR A 70 7.79 3.36 -1.07
N ARG A 71 7.03 2.87 -0.08
CA ARG A 71 6.29 3.73 0.87
C ARG A 71 7.18 4.49 1.85
N ASN A 72 8.44 4.05 2.00
CA ASN A 72 9.40 4.60 2.95
C ASN A 72 10.60 5.19 2.21
N ASN A 73 11.36 6.02 2.93
CA ASN A 73 12.75 6.39 2.66
C ASN A 73 13.56 6.07 3.92
N GLY A 74 14.10 4.86 4.03
CA GLY A 74 14.73 4.40 5.27
C GLY A 74 13.74 4.46 6.45
N ARG A 75 14.08 5.29 7.44
CA ARG A 75 13.23 5.49 8.62
C ARG A 75 12.05 6.44 8.38
N ARG A 76 12.09 7.30 7.36
CA ARG A 76 10.97 8.21 7.03
C ARG A 76 9.83 7.38 6.44
N ARG A 77 8.68 7.39 7.11
CA ARG A 77 7.48 6.69 6.68
C ARG A 77 6.41 7.71 6.30
N PHE A 78 5.92 7.69 5.08
CA PHE A 78 5.01 8.73 4.59
C PHE A 78 3.56 8.58 5.11
N PHE A 79 3.40 7.98 6.29
CA PHE A 79 2.11 7.70 6.89
C PHE A 79 1.47 8.92 7.52
N SER A 80 0.15 8.98 7.38
CA SER A 80 -0.75 9.78 8.21
C SER A 80 -1.78 8.87 8.88
N PRO A 81 -2.27 9.23 10.07
CA PRO A 81 -3.35 8.51 10.72
C PRO A 81 -4.72 8.87 10.11
N TRP A 82 -5.46 7.84 9.70
CA TRP A 82 -6.82 7.98 9.13
C TRP A 82 -7.81 7.12 9.88
N LEU A 83 -9.01 7.66 10.07
CA LEU A 83 -10.14 6.98 10.66
C LEU A 83 -11.11 6.53 9.56
N ILE A 84 -11.37 5.23 9.48
CA ILE A 84 -12.24 4.61 8.49
C ILE A 84 -13.34 3.87 9.24
N ASP A 85 -14.60 4.08 8.88
CA ASP A 85 -15.69 3.33 9.50
C ASP A 85 -15.67 1.85 9.10
N ARG A 86 -16.46 1.04 9.81
CA ARG A 86 -16.49 -0.42 9.59
C ARG A 86 -16.80 -0.83 8.16
N TYR A 87 -17.43 -0.01 7.34
CA TYR A 87 -17.81 -0.36 5.97
C TYR A 87 -16.65 -0.17 4.99
N GLY A 88 -15.62 0.58 5.37
CA GLY A 88 -14.48 0.87 4.51
C GLY A 88 -14.72 2.03 3.55
N ASP A 89 -13.74 2.25 2.68
CA ASP A 89 -13.80 3.19 1.56
C ASP A 89 -15.01 2.85 0.66
N ARG A 90 -15.82 3.85 0.33
CA ARG A 90 -17.03 3.69 -0.51
C ARG A 90 -17.44 5.02 -1.13
N GLY A 91 -17.88 5.02 -2.39
CA GLY A 91 -18.34 6.25 -3.04
C GLY A 91 -17.31 7.38 -2.91
N ASP A 92 -17.70 8.48 -2.27
CA ASP A 92 -16.88 9.65 -1.96
C ASP A 92 -16.23 9.61 -0.56
N TYR A 93 -16.51 8.58 0.24
CA TYR A 93 -15.95 8.41 1.57
C TYR A 93 -14.63 7.63 1.53
N PHE A 94 -13.54 8.31 1.90
CA PHE A 94 -12.18 7.77 2.00
C PHE A 94 -11.56 7.98 3.39
N GLY A 95 -12.41 7.95 4.43
CA GLY A 95 -11.99 8.16 5.80
C GLY A 95 -11.75 9.62 6.18
N GLN A 96 -11.36 9.82 7.44
CA GLN A 96 -11.07 11.12 8.04
C GLN A 96 -9.64 11.14 8.58
N LYS A 97 -8.80 12.06 8.07
CA LYS A 97 -7.44 12.24 8.59
C LYS A 97 -7.49 12.79 10.02
N LEU A 98 -6.89 12.08 10.97
CA LEU A 98 -6.96 12.44 12.40
C LEU A 98 -6.16 13.69 12.74
N ASN A 99 -5.05 13.91 12.04
CA ASN A 99 -4.14 15.01 12.29
C ASN A 99 -4.33 16.18 11.33
N ALA A 100 -5.51 16.37 10.74
CA ALA A 100 -5.76 17.39 9.70
C ALA A 100 -5.89 18.84 10.22
N GLY A 101 -5.83 19.07 11.53
CA GLY A 101 -6.16 20.36 12.15
C GLY A 101 -5.03 21.39 12.19
N GLY A 102 -3.98 21.24 11.38
CA GLY A 102 -2.86 22.19 11.34
C GLY A 102 -2.82 23.00 10.04
N ASP A 103 -1.72 23.74 9.86
CA ASP A 103 -1.47 24.61 8.72
C ASP A 103 -0.25 24.17 7.88
N GLY A 104 0.30 22.98 8.18
CA GLY A 104 1.48 22.43 7.53
C GLY A 104 2.79 23.14 7.86
N THR A 105 2.81 24.09 8.79
CA THR A 105 4.04 24.79 9.20
C THR A 105 4.93 23.91 10.09
N PRO A 106 6.24 24.22 10.22
CA PRO A 106 7.14 23.44 11.06
C PRO A 106 6.64 23.27 12.50
N GLY A 107 6.55 22.02 12.96
CA GLY A 107 6.05 21.63 14.28
C GLY A 107 4.54 21.45 14.38
N SER A 108 3.76 21.90 13.41
CA SER A 108 2.31 21.71 13.39
C SER A 108 1.93 20.22 13.43
N ILE A 109 0.67 19.92 13.79
CA ILE A 109 0.17 18.54 13.90
C ILE A 109 0.15 17.78 12.57
N ASP A 110 0.07 18.51 11.45
CA ASP A 110 0.12 18.03 10.07
C ASP A 110 1.42 18.40 9.33
N ASP A 111 2.47 18.81 10.06
CA ASP A 111 3.78 19.08 9.49
C ASP A 111 4.24 17.89 8.63
N PRO A 112 4.51 18.09 7.32
CA PRO A 112 4.88 17.03 6.39
C PRO A 112 6.22 16.34 6.71
N GLU A 113 7.05 16.93 7.59
CA GLU A 113 8.29 16.33 8.06
C GLU A 113 8.10 15.51 9.35
N TRP A 114 6.93 15.58 10.00
CA TRP A 114 6.54 14.70 11.10
C TRP A 114 5.72 13.51 10.62
N ASN A 115 6.43 12.43 10.41
CA ASN A 115 5.96 11.24 9.72
C ASN A 115 5.34 10.24 10.70
N GLY A 116 4.12 9.77 10.40
CA GLY A 116 3.44 8.77 11.21
C GLY A 116 4.24 7.48 11.32
N ARG A 117 4.33 6.93 12.53
CA ARG A 117 4.96 5.63 12.79
C ARG A 117 3.94 4.51 12.78
N ALA A 118 4.44 3.28 12.81
CA ALA A 118 3.57 2.12 12.95
C ALA A 118 2.86 2.13 14.32
N ASP A 119 1.75 1.40 14.30
CA ASP A 119 0.95 0.89 15.41
C ASP A 119 0.15 1.95 16.15
N PRO A 120 -0.86 2.57 15.49
CA PRO A 120 -1.85 3.34 16.20
C PRO A 120 -2.64 2.40 17.12
N LYS A 121 -3.12 2.91 18.25
CA LYS A 121 -3.90 2.12 19.22
C LYS A 121 -5.11 2.88 19.72
N TRP A 122 -6.25 2.21 19.76
CA TRP A 122 -7.44 2.70 20.44
C TRP A 122 -7.29 2.60 21.96
N SER A 123 -7.88 3.55 22.70
CA SER A 123 -8.17 3.35 24.11
C SER A 123 -9.22 2.26 24.30
N GLY A 124 -9.19 1.58 25.45
CA GLY A 124 -10.14 0.50 25.73
C GLY A 124 -11.60 0.94 25.74
N ASP A 125 -11.89 2.19 26.12
CA ASP A 125 -13.23 2.77 26.06
C ASP A 125 -13.58 3.39 24.70
N GLY A 126 -12.65 3.35 23.74
CA GLY A 126 -12.83 3.83 22.37
C GLY A 126 -12.97 5.33 22.21
N THR A 127 -12.59 6.16 23.20
CA THR A 127 -12.67 7.64 23.10
C THR A 127 -11.39 8.29 22.63
N MET A 128 -10.27 7.57 22.64
CA MET A 128 -8.97 8.10 22.28
C MET A 128 -8.22 7.18 21.33
N ILE A 129 -7.31 7.77 20.56
CA ILE A 129 -6.36 7.06 19.71
C ILE A 129 -4.97 7.61 20.01
N VAL A 130 -4.03 6.72 20.31
CA VAL A 130 -2.61 7.06 20.41
C VAL A 130 -1.89 6.64 19.13
N TYR A 131 -1.00 7.49 18.65
CA TYR A 131 -0.05 7.18 17.58
C TYR A 131 1.24 7.96 17.82
N SER A 132 2.31 7.65 17.10
CA SER A 132 3.57 8.38 17.20
C SER A 132 4.00 8.95 15.87
N GLN A 133 4.80 10.01 15.93
CA GLN A 133 5.45 10.62 14.77
C GLN A 133 6.95 10.70 15.00
N GLU A 134 7.73 10.56 13.93
CA GLU A 134 9.15 10.87 13.91
C GLU A 134 9.42 11.97 12.89
N LEU A 135 10.30 12.91 13.26
CA LEU A 135 10.81 13.92 12.35
C LEU A 135 11.70 13.24 11.29
N THR A 136 11.65 13.71 10.05
CA THR A 136 12.63 13.31 9.04
C THR A 136 14.03 13.76 9.47
N ILE A 137 14.94 12.80 9.61
CA ILE A 137 16.34 13.04 9.95
C ILE A 137 17.27 12.31 8.99
N ALA A 138 18.55 12.70 8.96
CA ALA A 138 19.58 12.00 8.20
C ALA A 138 19.64 10.50 8.56
N PRO A 139 19.87 9.60 7.58
CA PRO A 139 20.18 9.87 6.17
C PRO A 139 18.95 10.00 5.24
N ALA A 140 17.72 9.99 5.77
CA ALA A 140 16.51 10.15 4.96
C ALA A 140 16.29 11.58 4.43
N CYS A 141 17.18 12.49 4.81
CA CYS A 141 17.37 13.83 4.30
C CYS A 141 18.84 14.21 4.47
N GLY A 142 19.28 15.25 3.77
CA GLY A 142 20.61 15.85 3.91
C GLY A 142 21.76 14.94 3.46
N GLY A 143 22.97 15.51 3.41
CA GLY A 143 24.14 14.80 2.91
C GLY A 143 23.99 14.44 1.44
N GLU A 144 24.05 13.15 1.12
CA GLU A 144 23.84 12.63 -0.24
C GLU A 144 22.35 12.53 -0.63
N ASN A 145 21.44 12.54 0.36
CA ASN A 145 20.01 12.57 0.07
C ASN A 145 19.62 13.98 -0.43
N PRO A 146 18.90 14.08 -1.56
CA PRO A 146 18.57 15.38 -2.18
C PRO A 146 17.57 16.22 -1.37
N LEU A 147 16.90 15.65 -0.37
CA LEU A 147 15.91 16.34 0.45
C LEU A 147 16.59 17.13 1.59
N PRO A 148 16.15 18.36 1.90
CA PRO A 148 16.69 19.12 3.03
C PRO A 148 16.34 18.48 4.39
N CYS A 149 17.24 18.61 5.37
CA CYS A 149 16.94 18.29 6.77
C CYS A 149 16.56 19.55 7.54
N TYR A 150 15.43 19.50 8.26
CA TYR A 150 14.95 20.59 9.10
C TYR A 150 15.25 20.30 10.57
N GLU A 151 15.51 21.35 11.34
CA GLU A 151 15.66 21.21 12.80
C GLU A 151 14.32 20.98 13.48
N SER A 152 14.34 20.23 14.58
CA SER A 152 13.13 20.01 15.38
C SER A 152 12.70 21.29 16.08
N THR A 153 11.40 21.57 16.01
CA THR A 153 10.74 22.64 16.77
C THR A 153 10.32 22.21 18.18
N GLU A 154 10.46 20.92 18.53
CA GLU A 154 10.06 20.39 19.84
C GLU A 154 11.09 20.75 20.93
N PRO A 155 10.66 20.94 22.20
CA PRO A 155 11.56 21.30 23.29
C PRO A 155 12.73 20.33 23.44
N GLY A 156 13.95 20.88 23.45
CA GLY A 156 15.19 20.10 23.56
C GLY A 156 15.59 19.36 22.28
N GLY A 157 15.02 19.71 21.12
CA GLY A 157 15.37 19.12 19.83
C GLY A 157 14.88 17.68 19.67
N ARG A 158 13.80 17.30 20.37
CA ARG A 158 13.25 15.94 20.28
C ARG A 158 12.78 15.64 18.87
N ILE A 159 13.07 14.45 18.38
CA ILE A 159 12.73 14.01 17.01
C ILE A 159 11.62 12.96 16.97
N GLN A 160 11.02 12.66 18.12
CA GLN A 160 9.92 11.73 18.26
C GLN A 160 8.86 12.37 19.16
N ARG A 161 7.59 12.17 18.81
CA ARG A 161 6.46 12.60 19.63
C ARG A 161 5.35 11.56 19.63
N VAL A 162 4.64 11.51 20.76
CA VAL A 162 3.43 10.70 20.93
C VAL A 162 2.25 11.64 20.86
N MET A 163 1.28 11.28 20.02
CA MET A 163 0.09 12.04 19.76
C MET A 163 -1.10 11.30 20.38
N LEU A 164 -1.97 12.05 21.05
CA LEU A 164 -3.22 11.52 21.61
C LEU A 164 -4.38 12.28 20.99
N ALA A 165 -5.09 11.62 20.07
CA ALA A 165 -6.31 12.16 19.48
C ALA A 165 -7.50 11.84 20.38
N ASN A 166 -8.16 12.88 20.88
CA ASN A 166 -9.40 12.77 21.66
C ASN A 166 -10.61 12.91 20.73
N LEU A 167 -11.45 11.87 20.66
CA LEU A 167 -12.62 11.83 19.77
C LEU A 167 -13.84 12.38 20.50
N THR A 168 -14.01 13.70 20.43
CA THR A 168 -15.02 14.46 21.20
C THR A 168 -16.47 14.10 20.89
N SER A 169 -16.75 13.43 19.78
CA SER A 169 -18.08 12.94 19.41
C SER A 169 -18.41 11.56 19.99
N ARG A 170 -17.43 10.87 20.61
CA ARG A 170 -17.60 9.54 21.19
C ARG A 170 -17.74 9.61 22.69
N THR A 171 -18.55 8.72 23.24
CA THR A 171 -18.67 8.49 24.68
C THR A 171 -17.94 7.21 25.06
N PRO A 172 -17.39 7.09 26.29
CA PRO A 172 -16.79 5.86 26.77
C PRO A 172 -17.72 4.66 26.59
N LEU A 173 -17.17 3.60 25.98
CA LEU A 173 -17.89 2.36 25.75
C LEU A 173 -17.84 1.47 27.00
N GLU A 174 -18.97 0.84 27.29
CA GLU A 174 -19.01 -0.31 28.19
C GLU A 174 -18.65 -1.57 27.40
N ILE A 175 -17.38 -1.98 27.47
CA ILE A 175 -16.86 -3.12 26.71
C ILE A 175 -17.59 -4.39 27.15
N GLN A 176 -18.29 -5.01 26.20
CA GLN A 176 -18.93 -6.29 26.44
C GLN A 176 -17.88 -7.41 26.37
N PRO A 177 -17.95 -8.43 27.25
CA PRO A 177 -17.10 -9.60 27.14
C PRO A 177 -17.22 -10.24 25.75
N VAL A 178 -16.10 -10.52 25.11
CA VAL A 178 -16.07 -11.24 23.83
C VAL A 178 -16.62 -12.64 24.07
N LEU A 179 -17.69 -13.00 23.36
CA LEU A 179 -18.24 -14.35 23.44
C LEU A 179 -17.20 -15.35 22.90
N PRO A 180 -16.89 -16.42 23.64
CA PRO A 180 -16.01 -17.46 23.13
C PRO A 180 -16.51 -17.99 21.78
N ARG A 181 -15.57 -18.13 20.83
CA ARG A 181 -15.79 -18.84 19.56
C ARG A 181 -14.98 -20.14 19.61
N GLY A 182 -15.41 -21.13 18.86
CA GLY A 182 -14.63 -22.36 18.72
C GLY A 182 -13.28 -22.06 18.08
N ASP A 183 -12.24 -22.74 18.53
CA ASP A 183 -10.90 -22.67 17.93
C ASP A 183 -10.84 -23.37 16.56
N ASP A 184 -11.88 -24.14 16.22
CA ASP A 184 -12.03 -24.78 14.92
C ASP A 184 -12.51 -23.77 13.87
N VAL A 185 -11.63 -23.46 12.92
CA VAL A 185 -11.89 -22.56 11.78
C VAL A 185 -12.14 -23.45 10.56
N PRO A 186 -13.40 -23.73 10.19
CA PRO A 186 -13.74 -24.83 9.27
C PRO A 186 -13.24 -24.62 7.83
N TRP A 187 -12.93 -23.37 7.47
CA TRP A 187 -12.39 -22.99 6.16
C TRP A 187 -10.87 -22.82 6.17
N GLY A 188 -10.22 -22.87 7.34
CA GLY A 188 -8.79 -22.78 7.49
C GLY A 188 -8.10 -24.11 7.23
N VAL A 189 -6.80 -24.06 6.91
CA VAL A 189 -5.95 -25.27 6.89
C VAL A 189 -5.46 -25.50 8.32
N PRO A 190 -5.82 -26.62 8.98
CA PRO A 190 -5.38 -26.89 10.34
C PRO A 190 -3.86 -26.94 10.43
N TYR A 191 -3.29 -26.28 11.45
CA TYR A 191 -1.89 -26.44 11.77
C TYR A 191 -1.66 -27.82 12.39
N VAL A 192 -0.83 -28.63 11.74
CA VAL A 192 -0.40 -29.93 12.25
C VAL A 192 1.12 -29.87 12.48
N PRO A 193 1.59 -29.95 13.74
CA PRO A 193 3.02 -29.92 14.06
C PRO A 193 3.82 -30.89 13.18
N ALA A 194 5.02 -30.47 12.77
CA ALA A 194 5.92 -31.21 11.88
C ALA A 194 5.42 -31.45 10.44
N THR A 195 4.27 -30.88 10.04
CA THR A 195 3.87 -30.87 8.63
C THR A 195 4.87 -30.04 7.82
N PRO A 196 5.48 -30.60 6.76
CA PRO A 196 6.37 -29.85 5.88
C PRO A 196 5.65 -28.65 5.28
N PHE A 197 6.34 -27.51 5.20
CA PHE A 197 5.80 -26.33 4.55
C PHE A 197 5.58 -26.62 3.06
N LYS A 198 4.32 -26.61 2.61
CA LYS A 198 3.92 -26.90 1.21
C LYS A 198 4.34 -25.80 0.22
N GLY A 199 4.86 -24.67 0.69
CA GLY A 199 4.99 -23.48 -0.15
C GLY A 199 3.65 -22.76 -0.32
N ARG A 200 3.69 -21.59 -0.95
CA ARG A 200 2.48 -20.90 -1.40
C ARG A 200 2.00 -21.57 -2.69
N ASP A 201 0.71 -21.87 -2.78
CA ASP A 201 0.13 -22.29 -4.05
C ASP A 201 0.20 -21.11 -5.04
N ILE A 202 0.87 -21.31 -6.18
CA ILE A 202 1.00 -20.32 -7.25
C ILE A 202 0.28 -20.82 -8.51
N PRO A 203 -0.32 -19.94 -9.32
CA PRO A 203 -0.82 -20.31 -10.65
C PRO A 203 0.28 -20.96 -11.50
N ALA A 204 -0.10 -21.94 -12.30
CA ALA A 204 0.82 -22.56 -13.25
C ALA A 204 1.34 -21.51 -14.27
N ALA A 205 2.55 -21.72 -14.79
CA ALA A 205 3.02 -20.93 -15.92
C ALA A 205 2.12 -21.19 -17.14
N GLY A 206 1.90 -20.16 -17.95
CA GLY A 206 1.07 -20.27 -19.14
C GLY A 206 0.33 -18.98 -19.50
N ILE A 207 -0.47 -19.09 -20.55
CA ILE A 207 -1.29 -18.01 -21.09
C ILE A 207 -2.73 -18.22 -20.65
N TYR A 208 -3.32 -17.17 -20.07
CA TYR A 208 -4.68 -17.14 -19.56
C TYR A 208 -5.45 -15.99 -20.18
N THR A 209 -6.77 -16.12 -20.20
CA THR A 209 -7.68 -15.01 -20.51
C THR A 209 -8.43 -14.62 -19.25
N LEU A 210 -8.18 -13.42 -18.76
CA LEU A 210 -8.97 -12.81 -17.69
C LEU A 210 -10.16 -12.08 -18.32
N LYS A 211 -11.38 -12.55 -18.08
CA LYS A 211 -12.60 -11.86 -18.53
C LYS A 211 -12.96 -10.76 -17.54
N GLY A 212 -13.26 -9.57 -18.04
CA GLY A 212 -13.86 -8.53 -17.20
C GLY A 212 -15.23 -8.97 -16.72
N LYS A 213 -15.60 -8.64 -15.48
CA LYS A 213 -16.93 -8.97 -14.94
C LYS A 213 -18.06 -8.29 -15.70
N SER A 214 -17.79 -7.13 -16.31
CA SER A 214 -18.74 -6.40 -17.15
C SER A 214 -18.47 -6.66 -18.64
N CYS A 215 -17.26 -6.33 -19.11
CA CYS A 215 -16.89 -6.51 -20.52
C CYS A 215 -15.37 -6.61 -20.74
N GLY A 216 -15.01 -6.94 -21.98
CA GLY A 216 -13.61 -7.02 -22.41
C GLY A 216 -12.82 -8.15 -21.75
N SER A 217 -11.52 -8.14 -21.97
CA SER A 217 -10.63 -9.18 -21.47
C SER A 217 -9.19 -8.69 -21.37
N ALA A 218 -8.37 -9.43 -20.63
CA ALA A 218 -6.93 -9.33 -20.67
C ALA A 218 -6.29 -10.67 -21.02
N ASN A 219 -5.27 -10.63 -21.87
CA ASN A 219 -4.34 -11.75 -22.03
C ASN A 219 -3.33 -11.66 -20.89
N VAL A 220 -3.15 -12.76 -20.16
CA VAL A 220 -2.21 -12.84 -19.02
C VAL A 220 -1.22 -13.94 -19.31
N ASN A 221 0.07 -13.62 -19.36
CA ASN A 221 1.14 -14.58 -19.51
C ASN A 221 1.96 -14.65 -18.22
N ILE A 222 1.97 -15.81 -17.58
CA ILE A 222 2.71 -16.07 -16.34
C ILE A 222 3.90 -16.96 -16.67
N THR A 223 5.11 -16.51 -16.34
CA THR A 223 6.31 -17.34 -16.43
C THR A 223 6.89 -17.60 -15.04
N HIS A 224 7.39 -18.81 -14.83
CA HIS A 224 8.06 -19.19 -13.59
C HIS A 224 9.57 -19.00 -13.71
N ASP A 225 10.24 -19.00 -12.56
CA ASP A 225 11.69 -19.13 -12.51
C ASP A 225 12.15 -20.51 -13.03
N THR A 226 13.46 -20.70 -13.19
CA THR A 226 14.05 -21.96 -13.67
C THR A 226 13.78 -23.15 -12.76
N SER A 227 13.42 -22.92 -11.50
CA SER A 227 13.06 -23.97 -10.55
C SER A 227 11.59 -24.38 -10.62
N GLY A 228 10.75 -23.56 -11.27
CA GLY A 228 9.30 -23.76 -11.33
C GLY A 228 8.59 -23.52 -10.00
N ARG A 229 9.26 -22.90 -9.00
CA ARG A 229 8.73 -22.73 -7.64
C ARG A 229 8.21 -21.33 -7.35
N SER A 230 8.54 -20.36 -8.19
CA SER A 230 8.14 -18.96 -8.03
C SER A 230 7.76 -18.38 -9.39
N ILE A 231 6.82 -17.44 -9.38
CA ILE A 231 6.54 -16.61 -10.56
C ILE A 231 7.74 -15.66 -10.78
N ARG A 232 8.24 -15.61 -12.01
CA ARG A 232 9.32 -14.70 -12.42
C ARG A 232 8.75 -13.47 -13.13
N THR A 233 7.86 -13.68 -14.09
CA THR A 233 7.29 -12.62 -14.93
C THR A 233 5.78 -12.75 -14.99
N VAL A 234 5.10 -11.61 -15.00
CA VAL A 234 3.70 -11.50 -15.41
C VAL A 234 3.61 -10.43 -16.48
N ALA A 235 3.10 -10.79 -17.65
CA ALA A 235 2.78 -9.88 -18.73
C ALA A 235 1.27 -9.85 -18.99
N LEU A 236 0.70 -8.67 -19.14
CA LEU A 236 -0.72 -8.41 -19.36
C LEU A 236 -0.91 -7.56 -20.60
N GLU A 237 -1.97 -7.85 -21.35
CA GLU A 237 -2.47 -7.00 -22.42
C GLU A 237 -4.00 -6.89 -22.29
N TYR A 238 -4.47 -5.68 -21.97
CA TYR A 238 -5.88 -5.37 -21.77
C TYR A 238 -6.55 -4.93 -23.07
N HIS A 239 -7.72 -5.52 -23.32
CA HIS A 239 -8.57 -5.28 -24.48
C HIS A 239 -9.95 -4.81 -24.00
N ASN A 240 -10.10 -3.50 -23.84
CA ASN A 240 -11.30 -2.84 -23.30
C ASN A 240 -11.83 -3.51 -22.02
N PHE A 241 -10.93 -3.93 -21.15
CA PHE A 241 -11.26 -4.69 -19.94
C PHE A 241 -12.02 -3.81 -18.94
N SER A 242 -13.13 -4.32 -18.41
CA SER A 242 -13.91 -3.64 -17.37
C SER A 242 -14.57 -4.62 -16.40
N ASP A 243 -14.36 -4.37 -15.12
CA ASP A 243 -15.00 -5.13 -14.03
C ASP A 243 -16.30 -4.48 -13.52
N ASP A 244 -16.47 -3.17 -13.72
CA ASP A 244 -17.60 -2.39 -13.21
C ASP A 244 -18.49 -1.81 -14.32
N GLY A 245 -18.05 -1.84 -15.58
CA GLY A 245 -18.76 -1.23 -16.70
C GLY A 245 -18.60 0.29 -16.79
N GLU A 246 -17.80 0.89 -15.91
CA GLU A 246 -17.56 2.34 -15.88
C GLU A 246 -16.10 2.68 -16.23
N ASN A 247 -15.17 1.77 -15.90
CA ASN A 247 -13.74 1.89 -16.09
C ASN A 247 -13.26 0.91 -17.14
N PHE A 248 -12.58 1.41 -18.18
CA PHE A 248 -12.13 0.62 -19.31
C PHE A 248 -10.61 0.72 -19.47
N LEU A 249 -9.93 -0.42 -19.32
CA LEU A 249 -8.49 -0.54 -19.44
C LEU A 249 -8.08 -1.04 -20.82
N ASN A 250 -7.05 -0.39 -21.38
CA ASN A 250 -6.40 -0.78 -22.62
C ASN A 250 -4.88 -0.66 -22.49
N GLY A 251 -4.15 -1.46 -23.26
CA GLY A 251 -2.69 -1.45 -23.31
C GLY A 251 -2.05 -2.58 -22.51
N GLY A 252 -0.75 -2.48 -22.26
CA GLY A 252 0.03 -3.58 -21.69
C GLY A 252 0.82 -3.22 -20.44
N GLU A 253 1.09 -4.23 -19.63
CA GLU A 253 2.00 -4.14 -18.49
C GLU A 253 2.75 -5.45 -18.31
N GLU A 254 4.08 -5.38 -18.18
CA GLU A 254 4.94 -6.53 -17.96
C GLU A 254 5.87 -6.24 -16.79
N VAL A 255 5.94 -7.18 -15.85
CA VAL A 255 6.81 -7.05 -14.67
C VAL A 255 7.57 -8.33 -14.43
N THR A 256 8.89 -8.19 -14.28
CA THR A 256 9.82 -9.25 -13.91
C THR A 256 10.54 -8.87 -12.62
N VAL A 257 10.59 -9.76 -11.64
CA VAL A 257 11.32 -9.52 -10.37
C VAL A 257 12.41 -10.57 -10.20
N PHE A 258 13.61 -10.15 -9.81
CA PHE A 258 14.76 -10.98 -9.53
C PHE A 258 15.24 -10.78 -8.08
N PRO A 259 15.51 -11.87 -7.33
CA PRO A 259 16.25 -11.74 -6.08
C PRO A 259 17.72 -11.39 -6.38
N ASN A 260 18.25 -10.37 -5.72
CA ASN A 260 19.65 -9.94 -5.85
C ASN A 260 20.45 -10.43 -4.63
N LEU A 261 20.64 -11.75 -4.58
CA LEU A 261 21.29 -12.44 -3.45
C LEU A 261 22.76 -12.05 -3.27
N SER A 262 23.41 -11.49 -4.29
CA SER A 262 24.75 -10.93 -4.19
C SER A 262 24.84 -9.66 -3.35
N LYS A 263 23.73 -8.89 -3.25
CA LYS A 263 23.65 -7.68 -2.41
C LYS A 263 23.14 -8.03 -1.03
N SER A 264 21.97 -8.68 -0.94
CA SER A 264 21.40 -9.17 0.33
C SER A 264 20.29 -10.21 0.08
N PRO A 265 19.88 -10.98 1.09
CA PRO A 265 18.72 -11.88 0.99
C PRO A 265 17.38 -11.15 0.77
N THR A 266 17.31 -9.85 1.03
CA THR A 266 16.11 -9.01 0.97
C THR A 266 16.16 -8.00 -0.19
N SER A 267 17.22 -8.03 -0.99
CA SER A 267 17.37 -7.18 -2.15
C SER A 267 16.63 -7.76 -3.36
N LEU A 268 15.86 -6.92 -4.01
CA LEU A 268 15.09 -7.23 -5.22
C LEU A 268 15.46 -6.27 -6.34
N HIS A 269 15.59 -6.81 -7.55
CA HIS A 269 15.64 -6.05 -8.80
C HIS A 269 14.33 -6.27 -9.56
N THR A 270 13.72 -5.21 -10.08
CA THR A 270 12.43 -5.28 -10.79
C THR A 270 12.53 -4.57 -12.12
N ASP A 271 12.26 -5.30 -13.20
CA ASP A 271 12.01 -4.73 -14.51
C ASP A 271 10.51 -4.54 -14.70
N TRP A 272 10.08 -3.33 -15.01
CA TRP A 272 8.68 -2.98 -15.23
C TRP A 272 8.56 -2.24 -16.56
N TYR A 273 7.65 -2.70 -17.40
CA TYR A 273 7.21 -2.04 -18.63
C TYR A 273 5.71 -1.79 -18.55
N SER A 274 5.27 -0.56 -18.80
CA SER A 274 3.85 -0.20 -18.70
C SER A 274 3.49 0.78 -19.80
N ASN A 275 2.37 0.52 -20.47
CA ASN A 275 1.72 1.43 -21.40
C ASN A 275 0.22 1.21 -21.28
N LEU A 276 -0.32 1.64 -20.14
CA LEU A 276 -1.73 1.50 -19.81
C LEU A 276 -2.46 2.82 -20.01
N THR A 277 -3.69 2.71 -20.50
CA THR A 277 -4.67 3.80 -20.53
C THR A 277 -5.96 3.31 -19.92
N ARG A 278 -6.50 4.08 -18.97
CA ARG A 278 -7.84 3.90 -18.42
C ARG A 278 -8.72 5.06 -18.86
N THR A 279 -9.91 4.76 -19.34
CA THR A 279 -10.97 5.72 -19.63
C THR A 279 -12.23 5.38 -18.83
N GLY A 280 -13.09 6.36 -18.57
CA GLY A 280 -14.34 6.12 -17.84
C GLY A 280 -15.04 7.39 -17.38
N MET A 281 -16.10 7.22 -16.59
CA MET A 281 -16.87 8.36 -16.04
C MET A 281 -16.02 9.27 -15.15
N SER A 282 -15.07 8.72 -14.40
CA SER A 282 -14.14 9.48 -13.54
C SER A 282 -12.89 9.93 -14.31
N GLY A 283 -13.03 10.29 -15.59
CA GLY A 283 -11.94 10.83 -16.40
C GLY A 283 -10.97 9.79 -16.99
N THR A 284 -9.77 10.26 -17.31
CA THR A 284 -8.74 9.48 -18.02
C THR A 284 -7.46 9.44 -17.19
N SER A 285 -6.83 8.27 -17.15
CA SER A 285 -5.52 8.12 -16.55
C SER A 285 -4.59 7.25 -17.39
N THR A 286 -3.30 7.52 -17.34
CA THR A 286 -2.25 6.72 -17.99
C THR A 286 -1.22 6.26 -16.98
N LYS A 287 -0.57 5.11 -17.25
CA LYS A 287 0.57 4.59 -16.49
C LYS A 287 1.57 4.10 -17.52
N MET A 288 2.70 4.80 -17.60
CA MET A 288 3.63 4.70 -18.71
C MET A 288 5.06 4.62 -18.23
N THR A 289 5.84 3.73 -18.84
CA THR A 289 7.29 3.69 -18.69
C THR A 289 7.99 4.43 -19.82
N GLY A 290 9.23 4.88 -19.59
CA GLY A 290 10.10 5.40 -20.65
C GLY A 290 10.51 4.32 -21.66
N GLU A 291 11.21 4.72 -22.73
CA GLU A 291 11.63 3.84 -23.85
C GLU A 291 12.44 2.61 -23.39
N GLY A 292 13.21 2.73 -22.31
CA GLY A 292 13.99 1.62 -21.73
C GLY A 292 13.23 0.78 -20.70
N GLY A 293 12.05 1.20 -20.26
CA GLY A 293 11.35 0.63 -19.10
C GLY A 293 11.63 1.38 -17.79
N PHE A 294 11.25 0.75 -16.69
CA PHE A 294 11.54 1.16 -15.31
C PHE A 294 12.21 0.00 -14.58
N HIS A 295 13.40 0.24 -14.04
CA HIS A 295 14.23 -0.75 -13.38
C HIS A 295 14.46 -0.32 -11.94
N LEU A 296 13.96 -1.07 -10.97
CA LEU A 296 14.04 -0.74 -9.54
C LEU A 296 14.90 -1.75 -8.79
N ASP A 297 15.94 -1.28 -8.13
CA ASP A 297 16.68 -2.00 -7.11
C ASP A 297 16.26 -1.50 -5.74
N ILE A 298 15.79 -2.40 -4.88
CA ILE A 298 15.39 -2.04 -3.51
C ILE A 298 15.67 -3.20 -2.55
N ASP A 299 16.26 -2.88 -1.40
CA ASP A 299 16.29 -3.78 -0.26
C ASP A 299 15.02 -3.57 0.57
N ILE A 300 14.21 -4.62 0.75
CA ILE A 300 12.93 -4.50 1.43
C ILE A 300 13.05 -4.23 2.94
N MET A 301 14.25 -4.36 3.52
CA MET A 301 14.55 -4.02 4.91
C MET A 301 15.11 -2.61 5.06
N GLU A 302 15.78 -2.07 4.04
CA GLU A 302 16.36 -0.70 4.08
C GLU A 302 15.42 0.34 3.48
N ASN A 303 14.68 -0.01 2.41
CA ASN A 303 13.73 0.86 1.72
C ASN A 303 14.36 2.16 1.18
N ILE A 304 15.52 2.03 0.54
CA ILE A 304 16.12 3.11 -0.26
C ILE A 304 15.80 2.85 -1.73
N PHE A 305 15.17 3.81 -2.37
CA PHE A 305 14.74 3.77 -3.76
C PHE A 305 15.94 4.02 -4.69
N GLU A 306 16.24 3.04 -5.54
CA GLU A 306 17.23 3.17 -6.61
C GLU A 306 16.63 2.70 -7.91
N ALA A 307 16.44 3.60 -8.87
CA ALA A 307 15.89 3.23 -10.16
C ALA A 307 16.69 3.77 -11.36
N ASN A 308 16.57 3.06 -12.47
CA ASN A 308 16.94 3.51 -13.80
C ASN A 308 15.70 3.47 -14.71
N GLY A 309 15.59 4.42 -15.63
CA GLY A 309 14.38 4.62 -16.42
C GLY A 309 13.27 5.32 -15.64
N THR A 310 12.04 5.30 -16.18
CA THR A 310 10.93 6.07 -15.61
C THR A 310 9.63 5.27 -15.63
N LEU A 311 8.81 5.45 -14.58
CA LEU A 311 7.41 5.05 -14.46
C LEU A 311 6.63 6.27 -13.97
N THR A 312 5.68 6.71 -14.80
CA THR A 312 4.85 7.89 -14.55
C THR A 312 3.39 7.49 -14.63
N THR A 313 2.59 7.96 -13.67
CA THR A 313 1.13 7.85 -13.73
C THR A 313 0.55 9.25 -13.87
N VAL A 314 -0.37 9.45 -14.82
CA VAL A 314 -1.15 10.67 -14.96
C VAL A 314 -2.60 10.37 -14.59
N VAL A 315 -3.19 11.12 -13.67
CA VAL A 315 -4.61 11.02 -13.30
C VAL A 315 -5.25 12.38 -13.47
N ASP A 316 -6.24 12.50 -14.34
CA ASP A 316 -6.99 13.73 -14.58
C ASP A 316 -6.08 14.95 -14.86
N GLY A 317 -5.00 14.72 -15.61
CA GLY A 317 -4.01 15.74 -15.97
C GLY A 317 -2.94 16.02 -14.91
N VAL A 318 -3.04 15.44 -13.71
CA VAL A 318 -2.01 15.52 -12.68
C VAL A 318 -0.99 14.41 -12.90
N GLU A 319 0.27 14.80 -13.06
CA GLU A 319 1.38 13.88 -13.29
C GLU A 319 2.06 13.50 -11.97
N TYR A 320 2.23 12.20 -11.76
CA TYR A 320 2.91 11.63 -10.60
C TYR A 320 4.14 10.85 -11.08
N ARG A 321 5.32 11.28 -10.63
CA ARG A 321 6.62 10.68 -10.95
C ARG A 321 7.15 9.88 -9.77
N GLN A 322 7.98 8.89 -10.08
CA GLN A 322 8.71 8.12 -9.08
C GLN A 322 9.64 9.02 -8.23
N PRO A 323 10.03 8.57 -7.03
CA PRO A 323 11.02 9.26 -6.20
C PRO A 323 12.37 9.43 -6.88
N GLN A 324 13.20 10.33 -6.36
CA GLN A 324 14.61 10.40 -6.76
C GLN A 324 15.39 9.23 -6.14
N ASN A 325 16.50 8.87 -6.77
CA ASN A 325 17.41 7.86 -6.19
C ASN A 325 17.98 8.34 -4.85
N GLY A 326 18.24 7.40 -3.95
CA GLY A 326 18.66 7.66 -2.57
C GLY A 326 17.53 8.10 -1.63
N THR A 327 16.26 8.01 -2.07
CA THR A 327 15.07 8.44 -1.29
C THR A 327 14.02 7.36 -1.07
#